data_AF-A0A925HA95-F1
#
_entry.id   AF-A0A925HA95-F1
#
_cell.length_a   1.000
_cell.length_b   1.000
_cell.length_c   1.000
_cell.angle_alpha   90.00
_cell.angle_beta   90.00
_cell.angle_gamma   90.00
#
_symmetry.space_group_name_H-M   'P 1'
#
loop_
_entity.id
_entity.type
_entity.pdbx_description
1 polymer ?
#
loop_
_entity_poly.entity_id
_entity_poly.type
_entity_poly.pdbx_seq_one_letter_code
_entity_poly.pdbx_strand_id
1 'polypeptide(L)'
;MPDIVAAGLTLISEGCPAPNSAVDPGERVSVSLSLMNNGTASTSNLVATLLPSANVIAPGNSQFYGAIPPGATVSRTFSFTANGNCGDTIMLTLQLEDESAQSTRTFVNRHYLDFLGRQADESGLEFWSNIIERCGSDQQCREEKRVEVSAAFFLSTEFRETGYLVYRMHKAAFGDISPPTIPVPVRRDEFVADLAHIVKGVQFGAGDWQTQLENNKQAFALAFVGEQEGNTRKGARNSKSGRKRFMDAYPVSMTPAEFVRKLDANTGNLLTPDEVSALTNELMNNHTPAGRASVLRKVAESPEFSRAESNRAFVALEYFGYLKRDPDAAPDTDFGSWQYWLSTLDQFDGDFVQAGMVKAFVNSPEYASRFTQQSLGAATFSVLLGTPEGACNTSCALPQLVISNVVLTRQGDTVVASFKVENQGVVTANDVTLTEATLSQPTVNGQPLPQTLGTLAPGQSANTSVTFASPGTGVRVLRLRGTFNGGGSFGRSQRVTLP
;
A
#
# COMPACT_ATOMS: atom_id res chain seq x y z
N MET A 1 19.90 -19.61 6.82
CA MET A 1 18.52 -19.05 6.81
C MET A 1 18.63 -17.55 7.01
N PRO A 2 17.67 -16.75 6.52
CA PRO A 2 17.62 -15.32 6.86
C PRO A 2 17.54 -15.15 8.37
N ASP A 3 18.24 -14.15 8.90
CA ASP A 3 18.19 -13.77 10.31
C ASP A 3 18.07 -12.26 10.36
N ILE A 4 16.88 -11.76 10.67
CA ILE A 4 16.53 -10.36 10.51
C ILE A 4 16.49 -9.68 11.87
N VAL A 5 17.35 -8.68 12.04
CA VAL A 5 17.55 -7.98 13.30
C VAL A 5 17.35 -6.47 13.14
N ALA A 6 17.00 -5.81 14.24
CA ALA A 6 16.96 -4.36 14.32
C ALA A 6 18.37 -3.78 14.13
N ALA A 7 18.51 -2.80 13.23
CA ALA A 7 19.80 -2.21 12.87
C ALA A 7 19.89 -0.70 13.13
N GLY A 8 18.76 0.00 13.16
CA GLY A 8 18.73 1.44 13.39
C GLY A 8 17.32 2.01 13.44
N LEU A 9 17.18 3.15 14.09
CA LEU A 9 15.94 3.91 14.19
C LEU A 9 16.28 5.38 13.99
N THR A 10 15.54 6.08 13.13
CA THR A 10 15.62 7.54 12.99
C THR A 10 14.24 8.16 12.98
N LEU A 11 14.07 9.29 13.65
CA LEU A 11 12.83 10.06 13.61
C LEU A 11 12.74 10.82 12.28
N ILE A 12 11.60 10.73 11.60
CA ILE A 12 11.36 11.36 10.30
C ILE A 12 10.42 12.56 10.44
N SER A 13 9.36 12.41 11.21
CA SER A 13 8.39 13.48 11.43
C SER A 13 7.74 13.39 12.80
N GLU A 14 7.44 14.55 13.35
CA GLU A 14 6.72 14.74 14.60
C GLU A 14 5.35 15.37 14.31
N GLY A 15 4.36 15.05 15.13
CA GLY A 15 3.01 15.60 15.02
C GLY A 15 2.89 16.99 15.64
N CYS A 16 4.00 17.52 16.13
CA CYS A 16 4.04 18.69 16.98
C CYS A 16 4.06 20.03 16.22
N PRO A 17 3.45 21.10 16.77
CA PRO A 17 3.48 22.42 16.14
C PRO A 17 4.87 23.06 16.05
N ALA A 18 5.78 22.72 16.98
CA ALA A 18 7.17 23.18 17.00
C ALA A 18 8.12 21.97 17.16
N PRO A 19 8.54 21.33 16.05
CA PRO A 19 9.36 20.11 16.09
C PRO A 19 10.63 20.27 16.93
N ASN A 20 10.97 19.25 17.72
CA ASN A 20 12.11 19.23 18.63
C ASN A 20 13.07 18.05 18.40
N SER A 21 12.80 17.20 17.41
CA SER A 21 13.58 15.99 17.11
C SER A 21 13.58 14.94 18.24
N ALA A 22 12.55 14.92 19.08
CA ALA A 22 12.24 13.90 20.05
C ALA A 22 10.80 13.36 19.90
N VAL A 23 10.60 12.05 20.11
CA VAL A 23 9.25 11.47 20.17
C VAL A 23 8.61 11.83 21.50
N ASP A 24 7.52 12.59 21.47
CA ASP A 24 6.85 13.07 22.68
C ASP A 24 5.56 12.27 23.01
N PRO A 25 5.22 12.07 24.30
CA PRO A 25 3.99 11.39 24.69
C PRO A 25 2.73 12.06 24.16
N GLY A 26 1.84 11.27 23.55
CA GLY A 26 0.55 11.70 23.02
C GLY A 26 0.59 12.20 21.58
N GLU A 27 1.75 12.26 20.94
CA GLU A 27 1.85 12.74 19.56
C GLU A 27 1.89 11.60 18.54
N ARG A 28 1.50 11.89 17.29
CA ARG A 28 1.68 10.98 16.16
C ARG A 28 3.03 11.24 15.49
N VAL A 29 3.90 10.25 15.44
CA VAL A 29 5.23 10.33 14.83
C VAL A 29 5.36 9.40 13.63
N SER A 30 6.36 9.66 12.79
CA SER A 30 6.86 8.71 11.80
C SER A 30 8.35 8.48 12.02
N VAL A 31 8.75 7.21 12.10
CA VAL A 31 10.14 6.78 12.29
C VAL A 31 10.56 5.87 11.14
N SER A 32 11.82 5.98 10.73
CA SER A 32 12.45 5.04 9.81
C SER A 32 13.13 3.94 10.63
N LEU A 33 12.69 2.70 10.44
CA LEU A 33 13.22 1.52 11.11
C LEU A 33 14.07 0.72 10.13
N SER A 34 15.34 0.51 10.48
CA SER A 34 16.29 -0.24 9.69
C SER A 34 16.37 -1.69 10.16
N LEU A 35 16.22 -2.62 9.22
CA LEU A 35 16.41 -4.05 9.44
C LEU A 35 17.65 -4.53 8.68
N MET A 36 18.49 -5.30 9.36
CA MET A 36 19.67 -5.95 8.77
C MET A 36 19.48 -7.46 8.71
N ASN A 37 19.93 -8.07 7.61
CA ASN A 37 20.01 -9.52 7.52
C ASN A 37 21.40 -10.01 7.97
N ASN A 38 21.48 -10.54 9.18
CA ASN A 38 22.69 -11.15 9.73
C ASN A 38 22.83 -12.64 9.37
N GLY A 39 21.85 -13.18 8.64
CA GLY A 39 21.81 -14.56 8.21
C GLY A 39 22.69 -14.84 7.01
N THR A 40 22.70 -16.11 6.60
CA THR A 40 23.49 -16.60 5.45
C THR A 40 22.70 -16.67 4.14
N ALA A 41 21.40 -16.38 4.18
CA ALA A 41 20.52 -16.40 3.01
C ALA A 41 19.69 -15.12 2.94
N SER A 42 19.40 -14.63 1.73
CA SER A 42 18.54 -13.46 1.52
C SER A 42 17.10 -13.73 1.96
N THR A 43 16.40 -12.72 2.47
CA THR A 43 14.92 -12.76 2.49
C THR A 43 14.37 -12.70 1.06
N SER A 44 13.13 -13.10 0.90
CA SER A 44 12.43 -13.09 -0.37
C SER A 44 11.58 -11.82 -0.55
N ASN A 45 10.63 -11.63 0.36
CA ASN A 45 9.58 -10.62 0.30
C ASN A 45 9.25 -10.19 1.72
N LEU A 46 10.26 -9.74 2.48
CA LEU A 46 10.07 -9.41 3.88
C LEU A 46 9.02 -8.31 4.02
N VAL A 47 7.94 -8.64 4.73
CA VAL A 47 6.94 -7.71 5.22
C VAL A 47 7.15 -7.55 6.72
N ALA A 48 7.09 -6.32 7.20
CA ALA A 48 7.17 -6.02 8.62
C ALA A 48 5.94 -5.24 9.08
N THR A 49 5.33 -5.69 10.17
CA THR A 49 4.13 -5.10 10.77
C THR A 49 4.47 -4.57 12.14
N LEU A 50 4.29 -3.26 12.38
CA LEU A 50 4.44 -2.68 13.72
C LEU A 50 3.26 -3.08 14.59
N LEU A 51 3.54 -3.78 15.69
CA LEU A 51 2.50 -4.26 16.59
C LEU A 51 2.02 -3.16 17.55
N PRO A 52 0.69 -3.04 17.78
CA PRO A 52 0.16 -2.14 18.80
C PRO A 52 0.56 -2.62 20.20
N SER A 53 0.74 -1.67 21.12
CA SER A 53 1.02 -1.93 22.53
C SER A 53 0.43 -0.83 23.43
N ALA A 54 0.64 -0.89 24.74
CA ALA A 54 0.24 0.18 25.65
C ALA A 54 0.91 1.53 25.32
N ASN A 55 2.09 1.50 24.68
CA ASN A 55 2.89 2.68 24.34
C ASN A 55 2.87 3.02 22.84
N VAL A 56 2.35 2.11 21.99
CA VAL A 56 2.27 2.26 20.53
C VAL A 56 0.81 2.16 20.12
N ILE A 57 0.18 3.32 19.95
CA ILE A 57 -1.26 3.42 19.66
C ILE A 57 -1.47 3.63 18.16
N ALA A 58 -2.44 2.91 17.60
CA ALA A 58 -2.85 2.99 16.19
C ALA A 58 -1.66 3.01 15.20
N PRO A 59 -0.81 1.95 15.18
CA PRO A 59 0.27 1.85 14.21
C PRO A 59 -0.29 1.87 12.77
N GLY A 60 0.50 2.41 11.85
CA GLY A 60 0.20 2.44 10.43
C GLY A 60 0.27 1.06 9.77
N ASN A 61 0.04 1.04 8.45
CA ASN A 61 0.07 -0.19 7.67
C ASN A 61 1.46 -0.86 7.69
N SER A 62 1.46 -2.19 7.51
CA SER A 62 2.67 -2.98 7.29
C SER A 62 3.52 -2.44 6.15
N GLN A 63 4.83 -2.59 6.28
CA GLN A 63 5.80 -2.08 5.30
C GLN A 63 6.50 -3.23 4.57
N PHE A 64 6.72 -3.01 3.28
CA PHE A 64 7.42 -3.96 2.43
C PHE A 64 8.92 -3.66 2.38
N TYR A 65 9.72 -4.50 3.03
CA TYR A 65 11.19 -4.43 2.97
C TYR A 65 11.76 -5.19 1.76
N GLY A 66 11.06 -6.21 1.30
CA GLY A 66 11.47 -7.03 0.16
C GLY A 66 12.67 -7.94 0.45
N ALA A 67 13.45 -8.23 -0.58
CA ALA A 67 14.65 -9.05 -0.45
C ALA A 67 15.78 -8.25 0.19
N ILE A 68 16.27 -8.71 1.35
CA ILE A 68 17.43 -8.18 2.05
C ILE A 68 18.55 -9.24 1.95
N PRO A 69 19.60 -9.01 1.14
CA PRO A 69 20.74 -9.92 1.07
C PRO A 69 21.51 -10.06 2.39
N PRO A 70 22.28 -11.15 2.60
CA PRO A 70 23.19 -11.27 3.74
C PRO A 70 24.09 -10.04 3.90
N GLY A 71 24.13 -9.47 5.10
CA GLY A 71 24.88 -8.28 5.46
C GLY A 71 24.26 -6.95 5.01
N ALA A 72 23.19 -6.96 4.21
CA ALA A 72 22.51 -5.74 3.79
C ALA A 72 21.58 -5.20 4.88
N THR A 73 21.36 -3.88 4.85
CA THR A 73 20.42 -3.17 5.71
C THR A 73 19.45 -2.36 4.85
N VAL A 74 18.16 -2.43 5.15
CA VAL A 74 17.10 -1.67 4.47
C VAL A 74 16.26 -0.95 5.51
N SER A 75 15.78 0.25 5.20
CA SER A 75 14.93 1.05 6.10
C SER A 75 13.56 1.32 5.50
N ARG A 76 12.52 1.31 6.35
CA ARG A 76 11.16 1.70 6.00
C ARG A 76 10.52 2.57 7.08
N THR A 77 9.61 3.43 6.65
CA THR A 77 8.93 4.37 7.54
C THR A 77 7.68 3.75 8.13
N PHE A 78 7.52 3.86 9.44
CA PHE A 78 6.32 3.49 10.19
C PHE A 78 5.80 4.71 10.94
N SER A 79 4.48 4.81 11.08
CA SER A 79 3.84 5.87 11.86
C SER A 79 3.00 5.29 12.99
N PHE A 80 2.96 5.95 14.14
CA PHE A 80 2.15 5.56 15.31
C PHE A 80 1.96 6.76 16.25
N THR A 81 1.02 6.65 17.19
CA THR A 81 0.90 7.60 18.30
C THR A 81 1.64 7.07 19.52
N ALA A 82 2.64 7.82 19.99
CA ALA A 82 3.43 7.46 21.17
C ALA A 82 2.62 7.71 22.45
N ASN A 83 2.75 6.81 23.43
CA ASN A 83 2.11 6.96 24.74
C ASN A 83 3.09 6.56 25.86
N GLY A 84 3.00 7.21 27.02
CA GLY A 84 3.93 7.02 28.15
C GLY A 84 4.17 8.32 28.92
N ASN A 85 5.17 8.33 29.79
CA ASN A 85 5.66 9.51 30.47
C ASN A 85 6.95 10.05 29.82
N CYS A 86 7.26 11.32 30.05
CA CYS A 86 8.51 11.92 29.58
C CYS A 86 9.72 11.19 30.14
N GLY A 87 10.71 10.88 29.29
CA GLY A 87 11.88 10.11 29.65
C GLY A 87 11.67 8.59 29.74
N ASP A 88 10.45 8.07 29.53
CA ASP A 88 10.24 6.63 29.40
C ASP A 88 10.93 6.11 28.14
N THR A 89 11.47 4.90 28.19
CA THR A 89 11.89 4.17 26.99
C THR A 89 10.76 3.24 26.56
N ILE A 90 10.26 3.40 25.35
CA ILE A 90 9.21 2.56 24.78
C ILE A 90 9.78 1.60 23.74
N MET A 91 9.14 0.44 23.60
CA MET A 91 9.56 -0.64 22.70
C MET A 91 8.66 -0.70 21.46
N LEU A 92 9.27 -0.59 20.28
CA LEU A 92 8.62 -0.81 19.00
C LEU A 92 8.91 -2.24 18.55
N THR A 93 7.87 -3.05 18.36
CA THR A 93 8.03 -4.46 17.94
C THR A 93 7.50 -4.63 16.53
N LEU A 94 8.37 -4.99 15.60
CA LEU A 94 8.00 -5.42 14.26
C LEU A 94 7.82 -6.93 14.23
N GLN A 95 6.63 -7.40 13.89
CA GLN A 95 6.43 -8.78 13.45
C GLN A 95 6.97 -8.93 12.03
N LEU A 96 7.82 -9.94 11.82
CA LEU A 96 8.54 -10.15 10.58
C LEU A 96 8.02 -11.40 9.87
N GLU A 97 7.49 -11.19 8.69
CA GLU A 97 7.00 -12.27 7.83
C GLU A 97 7.76 -12.19 6.53
N ASP A 98 8.63 -13.16 6.28
CA ASP A 98 9.15 -13.36 4.94
C ASP A 98 8.11 -14.15 4.20
N GLU A 99 7.23 -13.42 3.53
CA GLU A 99 6.48 -14.01 2.46
C GLU A 99 7.50 -14.62 1.52
N SER A 100 7.42 -15.93 1.31
CA SER A 100 8.13 -16.49 0.19
C SER A 100 7.44 -15.95 -1.08
N ALA A 101 7.75 -14.72 -1.49
CA ALA A 101 8.03 -14.50 -2.90
C ALA A 101 9.39 -15.15 -3.18
N GLN A 102 9.45 -16.47 -2.99
CA GLN A 102 9.66 -17.40 -4.09
C GLN A 102 10.47 -16.65 -5.15
N SER A 103 11.81 -16.80 -5.12
CA SER A 103 12.82 -16.19 -6.02
C SER A 103 12.25 -15.71 -7.35
N THR A 104 12.78 -14.69 -8.03
CA THR A 104 12.20 -14.20 -9.31
C THR A 104 11.68 -15.30 -10.25
N ARG A 105 12.42 -16.41 -10.36
CA ARG A 105 11.97 -17.64 -11.04
C ARG A 105 10.65 -18.18 -10.50
N THR A 106 10.55 -18.39 -9.21
CA THR A 106 9.33 -18.89 -8.61
C THR A 106 8.14 -17.91 -8.71
N PHE A 107 8.36 -16.58 -8.64
CA PHE A 107 7.33 -15.59 -9.00
C PHE A 107 6.82 -15.80 -10.44
N VAL A 108 7.74 -15.93 -11.39
CA VAL A 108 7.43 -16.22 -12.81
C VAL A 108 6.68 -17.56 -12.94
N ASN A 109 7.16 -18.62 -12.31
CA ASN A 109 6.53 -19.94 -12.39
C ASN A 109 5.11 -19.93 -11.82
N ARG A 110 4.84 -19.08 -10.82
CA ARG A 110 3.47 -18.88 -10.34
C ARG A 110 2.57 -18.26 -11.39
N HIS A 111 3.07 -17.32 -12.19
CA HIS A 111 2.29 -16.71 -13.27
C HIS A 111 1.97 -17.71 -14.39
N TYR A 112 2.93 -18.58 -14.72
CA TYR A 112 2.67 -19.73 -15.60
C TYR A 112 1.54 -20.63 -15.06
N LEU A 113 1.57 -20.97 -13.77
CA LEU A 113 0.53 -21.81 -13.17
C LEU A 113 -0.82 -21.09 -13.10
N ASP A 114 -0.80 -19.80 -12.75
CA ASP A 114 -1.99 -19.04 -12.43
C ASP A 114 -2.77 -18.60 -13.66
N PHE A 115 -2.06 -18.29 -14.75
CA PHE A 115 -2.66 -17.80 -15.99
C PHE A 115 -2.61 -18.83 -17.11
N LEU A 116 -1.52 -19.60 -17.23
CA LEU A 116 -1.34 -20.56 -18.33
C LEU A 116 -1.67 -22.00 -17.93
N GLY A 117 -1.92 -22.26 -16.64
CA GLY A 117 -2.31 -23.59 -16.14
C GLY A 117 -1.21 -24.64 -16.21
N ARG A 118 0.06 -24.24 -16.38
CA ARG A 118 1.22 -25.14 -16.54
C ARG A 118 2.43 -24.62 -15.78
N GLN A 119 3.44 -25.47 -15.60
CA GLN A 119 4.74 -25.01 -15.13
C GLN A 119 5.49 -24.31 -16.27
N ALA A 120 6.37 -23.37 -15.91
CA ALA A 120 7.29 -22.77 -16.86
C ALA A 120 8.27 -23.82 -17.37
N ASP A 121 8.52 -23.82 -18.68
CA ASP A 121 9.72 -24.46 -19.22
C ASP A 121 10.97 -23.64 -18.83
N GLU A 122 12.13 -24.30 -18.83
CA GLU A 122 13.37 -23.68 -18.34
C GLU A 122 13.73 -22.40 -19.10
N SER A 123 13.56 -22.39 -20.43
CA SER A 123 13.83 -21.23 -21.27
C SER A 123 12.91 -20.04 -20.99
N GLY A 124 11.60 -20.27 -20.87
CA GLY A 124 10.65 -19.24 -20.52
C GLY A 124 10.90 -18.71 -19.11
N LEU A 125 11.16 -19.62 -18.16
CA LEU A 125 11.47 -19.26 -16.78
C LEU A 125 12.71 -18.37 -16.69
N GLU A 126 13.77 -18.70 -17.42
CA GLU A 126 14.98 -17.90 -17.51
C GLU A 126 14.71 -16.53 -18.17
N PHE A 127 14.02 -16.52 -19.31
CA PHE A 127 13.71 -15.30 -20.06
C PHE A 127 12.99 -14.26 -19.20
N TRP A 128 11.86 -14.65 -18.59
CA TRP A 128 11.05 -13.73 -17.77
C TRP A 128 11.77 -13.33 -16.49
N SER A 129 12.54 -14.25 -15.89
CA SER A 129 13.30 -13.92 -14.68
C SER A 129 14.38 -12.90 -14.96
N ASN A 130 15.09 -13.05 -16.08
CA ASN A 130 16.18 -12.15 -16.47
C ASN A 130 15.71 -10.71 -16.71
N ILE A 131 14.44 -10.49 -17.06
CA ILE A 131 13.88 -9.12 -17.17
C ILE A 131 13.91 -8.42 -15.81
N ILE A 132 13.57 -9.13 -14.73
CA ILE A 132 13.57 -8.58 -13.37
C ILE A 132 14.98 -8.56 -12.78
N GLU A 133 15.78 -9.61 -13.01
CA GLU A 133 17.14 -9.71 -12.45
C GLU A 133 18.11 -8.64 -13.00
N ARG A 134 17.85 -8.11 -14.20
CA ARG A 134 18.63 -6.97 -14.76
C ARG A 134 18.59 -5.71 -13.89
N CYS A 135 17.60 -5.57 -13.01
CA CYS A 135 17.53 -4.47 -12.05
C CYS A 135 18.54 -4.59 -10.91
N GLY A 136 19.18 -5.76 -10.71
CA GLY A 136 20.12 -5.97 -9.61
C GLY A 136 19.46 -5.75 -8.24
N SER A 137 19.99 -4.81 -7.45
CA SER A 137 19.48 -4.48 -6.10
C SER A 137 18.49 -3.31 -6.07
N ASP A 138 18.18 -2.69 -7.21
CA ASP A 138 17.21 -1.60 -7.30
C ASP A 138 15.78 -2.12 -7.09
N GLN A 139 15.22 -1.85 -5.92
CA GLN A 139 13.89 -2.33 -5.55
C GLN A 139 12.77 -1.68 -6.36
N GLN A 140 12.92 -0.41 -6.74
CA GLN A 140 11.89 0.28 -7.53
C GLN A 140 11.84 -0.32 -8.94
N CYS A 141 13.01 -0.50 -9.57
CA CYS A 141 13.11 -1.18 -10.86
C CYS A 141 12.53 -2.60 -10.79
N ARG A 142 12.85 -3.37 -9.73
CA ARG A 142 12.31 -4.73 -9.57
C ARG A 142 10.80 -4.75 -9.41
N GLU A 143 10.22 -3.82 -8.65
CA GLU A 143 8.77 -3.71 -8.51
C GLU A 143 8.10 -3.42 -9.87
N GLU A 144 8.61 -2.42 -10.59
CA GLU A 144 8.11 -2.05 -11.92
C GLU A 144 8.22 -3.22 -12.92
N LYS A 145 9.38 -3.91 -12.96
CA LYS A 145 9.55 -5.08 -13.83
C LYS A 145 8.72 -6.29 -13.42
N ARG A 146 8.42 -6.47 -12.14
CA ARG A 146 7.46 -7.50 -11.70
C ARG A 146 6.07 -7.20 -12.24
N VAL A 147 5.62 -5.95 -12.18
CA VAL A 147 4.32 -5.54 -12.75
C VAL A 147 4.29 -5.76 -14.27
N GLU A 148 5.33 -5.33 -14.99
CA GLU A 148 5.42 -5.52 -16.45
C GLU A 148 5.43 -6.99 -16.86
N VAL A 149 6.31 -7.81 -16.25
CA VAL A 149 6.39 -9.26 -16.51
C VAL A 149 5.06 -9.92 -16.19
N SER A 150 4.40 -9.47 -15.12
CA SER A 150 3.12 -10.01 -14.70
C SER A 150 2.01 -9.76 -15.72
N ALA A 151 1.87 -8.51 -16.15
CA ALA A 151 0.92 -8.09 -17.18
C ALA A 151 1.19 -8.76 -18.53
N ALA A 152 2.46 -9.02 -18.86
CA ALA A 152 2.85 -9.63 -20.12
C ALA A 152 2.23 -11.02 -20.34
N PHE A 153 1.91 -11.78 -19.28
CA PHE A 153 1.19 -13.05 -19.41
C PHE A 153 -0.21 -12.85 -19.97
N PHE A 154 -0.95 -11.85 -19.49
CA PHE A 154 -2.27 -11.52 -20.02
C PHE A 154 -2.21 -11.00 -21.45
N LEU A 155 -1.16 -10.25 -21.78
CA LEU A 155 -0.99 -9.67 -23.11
C LEU A 155 -0.40 -10.64 -24.13
N SER A 156 0.15 -11.77 -23.66
CA SER A 156 0.76 -12.78 -24.52
C SER A 156 -0.23 -13.33 -25.55
N THR A 157 0.29 -13.67 -26.72
CA THR A 157 -0.50 -14.41 -27.73
C THR A 157 -1.07 -15.68 -27.12
N GLU A 158 -0.31 -16.37 -26.25
CA GLU A 158 -0.78 -17.57 -25.56
C GLU A 158 -2.09 -17.34 -24.80
N PHE A 159 -2.15 -16.31 -23.94
CA PHE A 159 -3.34 -16.07 -23.15
C PHE A 159 -4.48 -15.44 -23.96
N ARG A 160 -4.16 -14.60 -24.97
CA ARG A 160 -5.15 -14.02 -25.91
C ARG A 160 -5.88 -15.08 -26.74
N GLU A 161 -5.16 -16.13 -27.14
CA GLU A 161 -5.70 -17.25 -27.93
C GLU A 161 -6.37 -18.33 -27.05
N THR A 162 -6.23 -18.26 -25.73
CA THR A 162 -6.75 -19.28 -24.80
C THR A 162 -7.75 -18.68 -23.80
N GLY A 163 -7.28 -18.07 -22.71
CA GLY A 163 -8.13 -17.50 -21.66
C GLY A 163 -9.13 -16.48 -22.20
N TYR A 164 -8.69 -15.52 -23.00
CA TYR A 164 -9.61 -14.55 -23.60
C TYR A 164 -10.62 -15.20 -24.55
N LEU A 165 -10.24 -16.26 -25.26
CA LEU A 165 -11.18 -17.00 -26.10
C LEU A 165 -12.26 -17.69 -25.26
N VAL A 166 -11.91 -18.33 -24.14
CA VAL A 166 -12.90 -18.93 -23.22
C VAL A 166 -13.91 -17.88 -22.75
N TYR A 167 -13.42 -16.74 -22.26
CA TYR A 167 -14.27 -15.63 -21.81
C TYR A 167 -15.23 -15.17 -22.92
N ARG A 168 -14.71 -14.94 -24.13
CA ARG A 168 -15.50 -14.47 -25.28
C ARG A 168 -16.48 -15.51 -25.80
N MET A 169 -16.14 -16.80 -25.77
CA MET A 169 -17.04 -17.88 -26.14
C MET A 169 -18.28 -17.91 -25.22
N HIS A 170 -18.10 -17.74 -23.91
CA HIS A 170 -19.22 -17.59 -22.97
C HIS A 170 -20.03 -16.33 -23.24
N LYS A 171 -19.38 -15.19 -23.46
CA LYS A 171 -20.06 -13.93 -23.76
C LYS A 171 -20.87 -14.00 -25.04
N ALA A 172 -20.31 -14.53 -26.13
CA ALA A 172 -21.02 -14.70 -27.40
C ALA A 172 -22.20 -15.68 -27.28
N ALA A 173 -22.06 -16.77 -26.52
CA ALA A 173 -23.12 -17.76 -26.36
C ALA A 173 -24.23 -17.34 -25.38
N PHE A 174 -23.91 -16.60 -24.31
CA PHE A 174 -24.86 -16.40 -23.21
C PHE A 174 -25.09 -14.94 -22.83
N GLY A 175 -24.29 -14.02 -23.36
CA GLY A 175 -24.23 -12.65 -22.85
C GLY A 175 -23.60 -12.61 -21.45
N ASP A 176 -23.97 -11.61 -20.66
CA ASP A 176 -23.67 -11.57 -19.23
C ASP A 176 -24.59 -12.54 -18.47
N ILE A 177 -24.09 -13.18 -17.41
CA ILE A 177 -24.86 -14.17 -16.64
C ILE A 177 -26.16 -13.54 -16.13
N SER A 178 -27.31 -14.20 -16.32
CA SER A 178 -28.66 -13.69 -15.98
C SER A 178 -29.61 -14.82 -15.53
N PRO A 179 -30.67 -14.56 -14.72
CA PRO A 179 -30.80 -13.66 -13.56
C PRO A 179 -30.43 -14.35 -12.22
N PRO A 180 -29.96 -13.58 -11.20
CA PRO A 180 -29.74 -12.13 -11.25
C PRO A 180 -28.58 -11.77 -12.19
N THR A 181 -28.67 -10.59 -12.84
CA THR A 181 -27.66 -10.15 -13.81
C THR A 181 -26.31 -9.93 -13.12
N ILE A 182 -25.29 -10.59 -13.63
CA ILE A 182 -23.91 -10.55 -13.16
C ILE A 182 -23.08 -10.04 -14.34
N PRO A 183 -22.31 -8.93 -14.20
CA PRO A 183 -21.66 -8.22 -15.31
C PRO A 183 -20.40 -8.94 -15.85
N VAL A 184 -20.33 -10.26 -15.69
CA VAL A 184 -19.31 -11.12 -16.28
C VAL A 184 -19.99 -12.33 -16.96
N PRO A 185 -19.46 -12.81 -18.09
CA PRO A 185 -20.08 -13.89 -18.86
C PRO A 185 -19.82 -15.29 -18.29
N VAL A 186 -18.83 -15.44 -17.40
CA VAL A 186 -18.41 -16.75 -16.88
C VAL A 186 -17.91 -16.60 -15.43
N ARG A 187 -18.16 -17.63 -14.60
CA ARG A 187 -17.61 -17.73 -13.25
C ARG A 187 -16.25 -18.41 -13.26
N ARG A 188 -15.39 -18.11 -12.30
CA ARG A 188 -14.01 -18.58 -12.25
C ARG A 188 -13.88 -20.09 -12.40
N ASP A 189 -14.68 -20.86 -11.67
CA ASP A 189 -14.56 -22.32 -11.67
C ASP A 189 -14.91 -22.93 -13.04
N GLU A 190 -15.89 -22.36 -13.74
CA GLU A 190 -16.24 -22.75 -15.11
C GLU A 190 -15.14 -22.32 -16.09
N PHE A 191 -14.65 -21.08 -15.95
CA PHE A 191 -13.54 -20.56 -16.75
C PHE A 191 -12.28 -21.44 -16.66
N VAL A 192 -11.86 -21.81 -15.44
CA VAL A 192 -10.65 -22.61 -15.22
C VAL A 192 -10.80 -24.02 -15.81
N ALA A 193 -12.00 -24.61 -15.69
CA ALA A 193 -12.28 -25.91 -16.29
C ALA A 193 -12.16 -25.85 -17.82
N ASP A 194 -12.77 -24.85 -18.45
CA ASP A 194 -12.75 -24.67 -19.90
C ASP A 194 -11.36 -24.31 -20.44
N LEU A 195 -10.63 -23.45 -19.72
CA LEU A 195 -9.24 -23.11 -20.06
C LEU A 195 -8.37 -24.37 -20.11
N ALA A 196 -8.55 -25.30 -19.18
CA ALA A 196 -7.79 -26.55 -19.13
C ALA A 196 -7.99 -27.43 -20.38
N HIS A 197 -9.14 -27.32 -21.07
CA HIS A 197 -9.37 -28.02 -22.33
C HIS A 197 -8.54 -27.41 -23.48
N ILE A 198 -8.45 -26.08 -23.54
CA ILE A 198 -7.73 -25.39 -24.63
C ILE A 198 -6.21 -25.52 -24.47
N VAL A 199 -5.68 -25.35 -23.26
CA VAL A 199 -4.22 -25.37 -23.02
C VAL A 199 -3.63 -26.79 -22.97
N LYS A 200 -4.47 -27.84 -23.06
CA LYS A 200 -4.07 -29.23 -22.83
C LYS A 200 -2.91 -29.66 -23.74
N GLY A 201 -1.74 -29.83 -23.12
CA GLY A 201 -0.53 -30.29 -23.78
C GLY A 201 0.10 -29.27 -24.73
N VAL A 202 -0.40 -28.03 -24.79
CA VAL A 202 0.16 -26.97 -25.64
C VAL A 202 1.36 -26.35 -24.93
N GLN A 203 2.49 -26.30 -25.63
CA GLN A 203 3.67 -25.55 -25.20
C GLN A 203 4.02 -24.52 -26.28
N PHE A 204 3.66 -23.26 -26.05
CA PHE A 204 3.88 -22.20 -27.02
C PHE A 204 5.35 -22.05 -27.40
N GLY A 205 5.61 -21.91 -28.71
CA GLY A 205 6.95 -21.77 -29.26
C GLY A 205 7.72 -23.08 -29.43
N ALA A 206 7.14 -24.24 -29.08
CA ALA A 206 7.77 -25.55 -29.22
C ALA A 206 6.95 -26.50 -30.09
N GLY A 207 7.61 -27.34 -30.89
CA GLY A 207 6.94 -28.38 -31.67
C GLY A 207 5.87 -27.86 -32.64
N ASP A 208 4.73 -28.56 -32.72
CA ASP A 208 3.58 -28.22 -33.58
C ASP A 208 2.47 -27.45 -32.84
N TRP A 209 2.84 -26.68 -31.80
CA TRP A 209 1.90 -26.08 -30.85
C TRP A 209 0.73 -25.33 -31.49
N GLN A 210 0.91 -24.69 -32.66
CA GLN A 210 -0.18 -24.01 -33.37
C GLN A 210 -1.27 -24.99 -33.80
N THR A 211 -0.88 -26.12 -34.40
CA THR A 211 -1.80 -27.18 -34.82
C THR A 211 -2.47 -27.82 -33.61
N GLN A 212 -1.70 -28.08 -32.55
CA GLN A 212 -2.26 -28.64 -31.32
C GLN A 212 -3.26 -27.70 -30.65
N LEU A 213 -2.96 -26.41 -30.58
CA LEU A 213 -3.86 -25.39 -30.06
C LEU A 213 -5.14 -25.30 -30.89
N GLU A 214 -5.04 -25.27 -32.22
CA GLU A 214 -6.21 -25.21 -33.09
C GLU A 214 -7.08 -26.46 -32.94
N ASN A 215 -6.48 -27.65 -32.86
CA ASN A 215 -7.21 -28.89 -32.57
C ASN A 215 -7.92 -28.83 -31.20
N ASN A 216 -7.25 -28.31 -30.17
CA ASN A 216 -7.85 -28.13 -28.85
C ASN A 216 -9.01 -27.13 -28.86
N LYS A 217 -8.88 -26.00 -29.58
CA LYS A 217 -9.96 -25.02 -29.74
C LYS A 217 -11.18 -25.61 -30.45
N GLN A 218 -10.96 -26.40 -31.50
CA GLN A 218 -12.04 -27.10 -32.21
C GLN A 218 -12.74 -28.11 -31.29
N ALA A 219 -11.98 -28.94 -30.58
CA ALA A 219 -12.52 -29.90 -29.63
C ALA A 219 -13.30 -29.21 -28.49
N PHE A 220 -12.75 -28.13 -27.94
CA PHE A 220 -13.42 -27.30 -26.93
C PHE A 220 -14.74 -26.74 -27.44
N ALA A 221 -14.74 -26.07 -28.60
CA ALA A 221 -15.95 -25.48 -29.17
C ALA A 221 -17.01 -26.54 -29.47
N LEU A 222 -16.60 -27.72 -29.93
CA LEU A 222 -17.49 -28.84 -30.19
C LEU A 222 -18.11 -29.40 -28.90
N ALA A 223 -17.32 -29.55 -27.84
CA ALA A 223 -17.80 -29.93 -26.52
C ALA A 223 -18.73 -28.87 -25.92
N PHE A 224 -18.41 -27.59 -26.11
CA PHE A 224 -19.19 -26.43 -25.64
C PHE A 224 -20.62 -26.45 -26.21
N VAL A 225 -20.77 -26.75 -27.51
CA VAL A 225 -22.09 -26.82 -28.16
C VAL A 225 -22.79 -28.18 -28.02
N GLY A 226 -22.12 -29.20 -27.46
CA GLY A 226 -22.76 -30.39 -26.93
C GLY A 226 -22.49 -31.74 -27.61
N GLU A 227 -21.37 -31.95 -28.31
CA GLU A 227 -20.98 -33.30 -28.77
C GLU A 227 -20.34 -34.14 -27.64
N GLN A 228 -20.52 -35.47 -27.68
CA GLN A 228 -20.01 -36.38 -26.65
C GLN A 228 -18.48 -36.52 -26.71
N GLU A 229 -17.77 -36.11 -25.66
CA GLU A 229 -16.58 -36.87 -25.27
C GLU A 229 -17.05 -38.25 -24.80
N GLY A 230 -16.50 -39.30 -25.43
CA GLY A 230 -16.84 -40.68 -25.15
C GLY A 230 -16.80 -41.01 -23.66
N ASN A 231 -17.90 -41.56 -23.18
CA ASN A 231 -18.09 -42.32 -21.94
C ASN A 231 -16.83 -42.63 -21.12
N THR A 232 -16.36 -41.69 -20.29
CA THR A 232 -15.53 -42.01 -19.13
C THR A 232 -16.01 -41.26 -17.89
N ARG A 233 -16.58 -42.03 -16.98
CA ARG A 233 -17.02 -41.65 -15.63
C ARG A 233 -15.82 -41.10 -14.84
N LYS A 234 -15.62 -39.76 -14.81
CA LYS A 234 -15.09 -39.02 -13.63
C LYS A 234 -14.97 -37.49 -13.82
N GLY A 235 -14.99 -36.92 -15.03
CA GLY A 235 -14.92 -35.45 -15.26
C GLY A 235 -16.27 -34.72 -15.42
N ALA A 236 -17.37 -35.47 -15.49
CA ALA A 236 -18.64 -35.01 -16.09
C ALA A 236 -19.59 -34.17 -15.19
N ARG A 237 -19.14 -33.58 -14.08
CA ARG A 237 -20.04 -32.79 -13.22
C ARG A 237 -20.27 -31.35 -13.72
N ASN A 238 -19.29 -30.70 -14.33
CA ASN A 238 -19.41 -29.31 -14.82
C ASN A 238 -19.87 -29.24 -16.29
N SER A 239 -19.40 -30.15 -17.15
CA SER A 239 -19.79 -30.26 -18.57
C SER A 239 -21.28 -30.53 -18.80
N LYS A 240 -21.96 -31.22 -17.87
CA LYS A 240 -23.40 -31.51 -17.99
C LYS A 240 -24.27 -30.26 -17.85
N SER A 241 -23.80 -29.24 -17.14
CA SER A 241 -24.50 -27.96 -16.95
C SER A 241 -24.31 -27.04 -18.14
N GLY A 242 -23.07 -26.81 -18.58
CA GLY A 242 -22.76 -25.92 -19.72
C GLY A 242 -23.38 -26.40 -21.03
N ARG A 243 -23.27 -27.71 -21.33
CA ARG A 243 -23.94 -28.32 -22.49
C ARG A 243 -25.45 -28.11 -22.47
N LYS A 244 -26.09 -28.38 -21.32
CA LYS A 244 -27.53 -28.21 -21.19
C LYS A 244 -27.91 -26.74 -21.40
N ARG A 245 -27.15 -25.82 -20.80
CA ARG A 245 -27.33 -24.37 -20.94
C ARG A 245 -27.23 -23.92 -22.40
N PHE A 246 -26.26 -24.45 -23.17
CA PHE A 246 -26.15 -24.18 -24.60
C PHE A 246 -27.33 -24.73 -25.40
N MET A 247 -27.71 -26.00 -25.19
CA MET A 247 -28.83 -26.62 -25.92
C MET A 247 -30.18 -25.97 -25.58
N ASP A 248 -30.37 -25.51 -24.33
CA ASP A 248 -31.55 -24.76 -23.92
C ASP A 248 -31.58 -23.37 -24.58
N ALA A 249 -30.43 -22.69 -24.66
CA ALA A 249 -30.31 -21.38 -25.30
C ALA A 249 -30.42 -21.45 -26.83
N TYR A 250 -29.92 -22.53 -27.44
CA TYR A 250 -29.85 -22.75 -28.88
C TYR A 250 -30.44 -24.12 -29.25
N PRO A 251 -31.77 -24.30 -29.20
CA PRO A 251 -32.40 -25.56 -29.59
C PRO A 251 -31.99 -26.00 -31.00
N VAL A 252 -31.98 -27.31 -31.25
CA VAL A 252 -31.68 -27.86 -32.58
C VAL A 252 -32.64 -27.36 -33.66
N SER A 253 -33.88 -27.02 -33.27
CA SER A 253 -34.91 -26.43 -34.13
C SER A 253 -34.66 -24.96 -34.51
N MET A 254 -33.72 -24.27 -33.84
CA MET A 254 -33.37 -22.88 -34.16
C MET A 254 -32.74 -22.81 -35.54
N THR A 255 -33.23 -21.89 -36.38
CA THR A 255 -32.72 -21.71 -37.74
C THR A 255 -31.29 -21.16 -37.73
N PRO A 256 -30.48 -21.41 -38.77
CA PRO A 256 -29.15 -20.82 -38.90
C PRO A 256 -29.12 -19.29 -38.72
N ALA A 257 -30.08 -18.58 -39.30
CA ALA A 257 -30.15 -17.13 -39.20
C ALA A 257 -30.51 -16.63 -37.80
N GLU A 258 -31.40 -17.33 -37.09
CA GLU A 258 -31.70 -17.02 -35.68
C GLU A 258 -30.52 -17.31 -34.76
N PHE A 259 -29.79 -18.40 -35.02
CA PHE A 259 -28.59 -18.76 -34.27
C PHE A 259 -27.53 -17.64 -34.36
N VAL A 260 -27.18 -17.21 -35.58
CA VAL A 260 -26.19 -16.14 -35.80
C VAL A 260 -26.65 -14.83 -35.18
N ARG A 261 -27.91 -14.41 -35.41
CA ARG A 261 -28.43 -13.16 -34.81
C ARG A 261 -28.44 -13.20 -33.29
N LYS A 262 -28.71 -14.35 -32.67
CA LYS A 262 -28.70 -14.47 -31.21
C LYS A 262 -27.29 -14.38 -30.65
N LEU A 263 -26.29 -14.96 -31.33
CA LEU A 263 -24.88 -14.77 -30.96
C LEU A 263 -24.48 -13.30 -31.08
N ASP A 264 -24.81 -12.66 -32.20
CA ASP A 264 -24.47 -11.26 -32.46
C ASP A 264 -25.16 -10.31 -31.47
N ALA A 265 -26.41 -10.58 -31.09
CA ALA A 265 -27.09 -9.81 -30.05
C ALA A 265 -26.35 -9.85 -28.71
N ASN A 266 -25.76 -10.99 -28.33
CA ASN A 266 -24.98 -11.13 -27.10
C ASN A 266 -23.62 -10.40 -27.17
N THR A 267 -23.07 -10.19 -28.37
CA THR A 267 -21.84 -9.42 -28.59
C THR A 267 -22.09 -7.93 -28.76
N GLY A 268 -23.34 -7.47 -28.73
CA GLY A 268 -23.70 -6.06 -28.92
C GLY A 268 -24.02 -5.65 -30.36
N ASN A 269 -24.30 -6.63 -31.24
CA ASN A 269 -24.54 -6.45 -32.68
C ASN A 269 -23.33 -5.86 -33.39
N LEU A 270 -22.14 -6.43 -33.14
CA LEU A 270 -20.87 -5.96 -33.67
C LEU A 270 -20.54 -6.53 -35.05
N LEU A 271 -21.18 -7.62 -35.46
CA LEU A 271 -20.93 -8.22 -36.77
C LEU A 271 -21.53 -7.35 -37.89
N THR A 272 -20.80 -7.25 -39.00
CA THR A 272 -21.29 -6.59 -40.20
C THR A 272 -22.38 -7.43 -40.90
N PRO A 273 -23.25 -6.82 -41.73
CA PRO A 273 -24.26 -7.55 -42.49
C PRO A 273 -23.68 -8.68 -43.37
N ASP A 274 -22.47 -8.48 -43.91
CA ASP A 274 -21.77 -9.46 -44.73
C ASP A 274 -21.27 -10.65 -43.89
N GLU A 275 -20.74 -10.40 -42.70
CA GLU A 275 -20.33 -11.47 -41.77
C GLU A 275 -21.53 -12.27 -41.28
N VAL A 276 -22.63 -11.61 -40.91
CA VAL A 276 -23.88 -12.27 -40.54
C VAL A 276 -24.38 -13.16 -41.68
N SER A 277 -24.33 -12.67 -42.92
CA SER A 277 -24.73 -13.43 -44.10
C SER A 277 -23.81 -14.62 -44.36
N ALA A 278 -22.50 -14.43 -44.26
CA ALA A 278 -21.50 -15.49 -44.45
C ALA A 278 -21.63 -16.61 -43.43
N LEU A 279 -21.74 -16.27 -42.13
CA LEU A 279 -21.92 -17.23 -41.04
C LEU A 279 -23.26 -17.96 -41.14
N THR A 280 -24.32 -17.26 -41.57
CA THR A 280 -25.63 -17.89 -41.81
C THR A 280 -25.53 -18.90 -42.95
N ASN A 281 -24.89 -18.54 -44.07
CA ASN A 281 -24.69 -19.44 -45.21
C ASN A 281 -23.84 -20.67 -44.84
N GLU A 282 -22.78 -20.48 -44.05
CA GLU A 282 -21.97 -21.56 -43.52
C GLU A 282 -22.81 -22.54 -42.70
N LEU A 283 -23.62 -22.03 -41.78
CA LEU A 283 -24.44 -22.88 -40.92
C LEU A 283 -25.61 -23.53 -41.66
N MET A 284 -26.15 -22.89 -42.71
CA MET A 284 -27.12 -23.52 -43.61
C MET A 284 -26.54 -24.74 -44.33
N ASN A 285 -25.27 -24.67 -44.75
CA ASN A 285 -24.58 -25.76 -45.44
C ASN A 285 -24.05 -26.85 -44.48
N ASN A 286 -24.01 -26.58 -43.18
CA ASN A 286 -23.51 -27.50 -42.17
C ASN A 286 -24.25 -27.31 -40.83
N HIS A 287 -25.56 -27.58 -40.78
CA HIS A 287 -26.36 -27.39 -39.56
C HIS A 287 -26.18 -28.52 -38.53
N THR A 288 -24.93 -28.88 -38.26
CA THR A 288 -24.49 -29.89 -37.30
C THR A 288 -23.93 -29.23 -36.03
N PRO A 289 -23.66 -29.98 -34.96
CA PRO A 289 -22.89 -29.47 -33.82
C PRO A 289 -21.56 -28.86 -34.25
N ALA A 290 -20.84 -29.48 -35.20
CA ALA A 290 -19.58 -28.95 -35.71
C ALA A 290 -19.73 -27.59 -36.41
N GLY A 291 -20.79 -27.40 -37.22
CA GLY A 291 -21.06 -26.11 -37.83
C GLY A 291 -21.44 -25.02 -36.81
N ARG A 292 -22.25 -25.38 -35.80
CA ARG A 292 -22.58 -24.46 -34.69
C ARG A 292 -21.34 -24.05 -33.88
N ALA A 293 -20.45 -25.01 -33.60
CA ALA A 293 -19.18 -24.76 -32.94
C ALA A 293 -18.28 -23.82 -33.76
N SER A 294 -18.19 -24.05 -35.07
CA SER A 294 -17.39 -23.20 -35.97
C SER A 294 -17.91 -21.77 -36.02
N VAL A 295 -19.22 -21.59 -36.15
CA VAL A 295 -19.86 -20.26 -36.19
C VAL A 295 -19.69 -19.55 -34.85
N LEU A 296 -19.94 -20.22 -33.71
CA LEU A 296 -19.72 -19.65 -32.39
C LEU A 296 -18.27 -19.17 -32.22
N ARG A 297 -17.29 -19.98 -32.63
CA ARG A 297 -15.88 -19.60 -32.59
C ARG A 297 -15.59 -18.36 -33.43
N LYS A 298 -16.06 -18.32 -34.68
CA LYS A 298 -15.85 -17.17 -35.57
C LYS A 298 -16.42 -15.88 -35.00
N VAL A 299 -17.57 -15.94 -34.33
CA VAL A 299 -18.12 -14.78 -33.60
C VAL A 299 -17.24 -14.41 -32.40
N ALA A 300 -16.82 -15.39 -31.59
CA ALA A 300 -15.99 -15.15 -30.41
C ALA A 300 -14.54 -14.68 -30.73
N GLU A 301 -14.03 -15.02 -31.90
CA GLU A 301 -12.70 -14.65 -32.41
C GLU A 301 -12.76 -13.42 -33.35
N SER A 302 -13.93 -12.80 -33.55
CA SER A 302 -14.01 -11.62 -34.42
C SER A 302 -13.15 -10.47 -33.86
N PRO A 303 -12.44 -9.71 -34.72
CA PRO A 303 -11.56 -8.63 -34.27
C PRO A 303 -12.29 -7.55 -33.45
N GLU A 304 -13.47 -7.15 -33.90
CA GLU A 304 -14.30 -6.10 -33.30
C GLU A 304 -14.78 -6.51 -31.92
N PHE A 305 -15.24 -7.76 -31.77
CA PHE A 305 -15.68 -8.28 -30.49
C PHE A 305 -14.51 -8.51 -29.53
N SER A 306 -13.38 -9.01 -30.05
CA SER A 306 -12.16 -9.17 -29.27
C SER A 306 -11.69 -7.84 -28.68
N ARG A 307 -11.74 -6.76 -29.47
CA ARG A 307 -11.43 -5.41 -29.00
C ARG A 307 -12.47 -4.90 -28.01
N ALA A 308 -13.76 -5.06 -28.30
CA ALA A 308 -14.84 -4.54 -27.45
C ALA A 308 -14.85 -5.16 -26.04
N GLU A 309 -14.46 -6.42 -25.91
CA GLU A 309 -14.41 -7.11 -24.61
C GLU A 309 -13.03 -7.08 -23.93
N SER A 310 -12.01 -6.43 -24.53
CA SER A 310 -10.63 -6.51 -24.03
C SER A 310 -10.49 -6.06 -22.58
N ASN A 311 -10.99 -4.86 -22.24
CA ASN A 311 -10.86 -4.32 -20.88
C ASN A 311 -11.70 -5.11 -19.86
N ARG A 312 -12.95 -5.45 -20.20
CA ARG A 312 -13.83 -6.25 -19.32
C ARG A 312 -13.25 -7.62 -19.01
N ALA A 313 -12.75 -8.31 -20.03
CA ALA A 313 -12.08 -9.58 -19.88
C ALA A 313 -10.80 -9.43 -19.05
N PHE A 314 -9.95 -8.45 -19.35
CA PHE A 314 -8.72 -8.21 -18.58
C PHE A 314 -9.01 -8.06 -17.09
N VAL A 315 -9.98 -7.21 -16.72
CA VAL A 315 -10.35 -7.00 -15.31
C VAL A 315 -10.87 -8.28 -14.66
N ALA A 316 -11.78 -9.01 -15.30
CA ALA A 316 -12.29 -10.26 -14.73
C ALA A 316 -11.19 -11.33 -14.55
N LEU A 317 -10.27 -11.42 -15.52
CA LEU A 317 -9.20 -12.41 -15.52
C LEU A 317 -8.11 -12.09 -14.47
N GLU A 318 -7.95 -10.83 -14.07
CA GLU A 318 -7.10 -10.43 -12.93
C GLU A 318 -7.62 -11.05 -11.61
N TYR A 319 -8.93 -10.98 -11.33
CA TYR A 319 -9.54 -11.64 -10.17
C TYR A 319 -9.36 -13.17 -10.21
N PHE A 320 -9.60 -13.77 -11.38
CA PHE A 320 -9.49 -15.23 -11.54
C PHE A 320 -8.06 -15.73 -11.38
N GLY A 321 -7.11 -14.95 -11.90
CA GLY A 321 -5.71 -15.27 -11.99
C GLY A 321 -4.95 -14.95 -10.70
N TYR A 322 -4.99 -13.69 -10.23
CA TYR A 322 -4.31 -13.25 -9.01
C TYR A 322 -5.04 -13.66 -7.74
N LEU A 323 -6.35 -13.41 -7.64
CA LEU A 323 -7.06 -13.56 -6.35
C LEU A 323 -7.71 -14.94 -6.20
N LYS A 324 -7.79 -15.70 -7.29
CA LYS A 324 -8.36 -17.05 -7.33
C LYS A 324 -9.82 -17.12 -6.89
N ARG A 325 -10.59 -16.05 -7.12
CA ARG A 325 -12.02 -15.96 -6.82
C ARG A 325 -12.79 -15.21 -7.91
N ASP A 326 -14.11 -15.24 -7.81
CA ASP A 326 -15.00 -14.37 -8.59
C ASP A 326 -14.94 -12.91 -8.08
N PRO A 327 -15.23 -11.90 -8.93
CA PRO A 327 -15.08 -10.50 -8.55
C PRO A 327 -16.03 -10.02 -7.43
N ASP A 328 -17.14 -10.73 -7.23
CA ASP A 328 -18.15 -10.49 -6.18
C ASP A 328 -18.04 -11.44 -4.98
N ALA A 329 -17.05 -12.35 -4.99
CA ALA A 329 -16.79 -13.22 -3.86
C ALA A 329 -16.03 -12.47 -2.76
N ALA A 330 -16.19 -12.92 -1.51
CA ALA A 330 -15.51 -12.35 -0.35
C ALA A 330 -13.98 -12.15 -0.62
N PRO A 331 -13.39 -11.03 -0.20
CA PRO A 331 -13.93 -10.01 0.71
C PRO A 331 -14.94 -9.02 0.10
N ASP A 332 -15.12 -9.02 -1.22
CA ASP A 332 -16.15 -8.22 -1.86
C ASP A 332 -17.56 -8.79 -1.58
N THR A 333 -18.59 -7.98 -1.75
CA THR A 333 -20.01 -8.40 -1.60
C THR A 333 -20.84 -8.16 -2.86
N ASP A 334 -20.25 -7.49 -3.84
CA ASP A 334 -20.83 -7.13 -5.12
C ASP A 334 -19.72 -6.86 -6.16
N PHE A 335 -20.09 -6.33 -7.33
CA PHE A 335 -19.15 -6.00 -8.40
C PHE A 335 -18.57 -4.57 -8.30
N GLY A 336 -18.68 -3.89 -7.15
CA GLY A 336 -18.21 -2.52 -6.98
C GLY A 336 -16.73 -2.35 -7.28
N SER A 337 -15.88 -3.22 -6.73
CA SER A 337 -14.43 -3.23 -6.96
C SER A 337 -14.09 -3.54 -8.43
N TRP A 338 -14.81 -4.47 -9.05
CA TRP A 338 -14.64 -4.79 -10.47
C TRP A 338 -15.02 -3.60 -11.37
N GLN A 339 -16.14 -2.94 -11.09
CA GLN A 339 -16.61 -1.79 -11.85
C GLN A 339 -15.69 -0.58 -11.69
N TYR A 340 -15.12 -0.39 -10.49
CA TYR A 340 -14.07 0.59 -10.25
C TYR A 340 -12.89 0.35 -11.20
N TRP A 341 -12.31 -0.85 -11.17
CA TRP A 341 -11.15 -1.16 -12.02
C TRP A 341 -11.44 -1.07 -13.51
N LEU A 342 -12.61 -1.52 -13.96
CA LEU A 342 -13.03 -1.34 -15.34
C LEU A 342 -13.09 0.14 -15.73
N SER A 343 -13.73 0.97 -14.90
CA SER A 343 -13.83 2.42 -15.17
C SER A 343 -12.46 3.11 -15.17
N THR A 344 -11.56 2.71 -14.27
CA THR A 344 -10.18 3.23 -14.23
C THR A 344 -9.41 2.82 -15.48
N LEU A 345 -9.51 1.55 -15.89
CA LEU A 345 -8.83 1.07 -17.08
C LEU A 345 -9.35 1.75 -18.35
N ASP A 346 -10.68 1.93 -18.47
CA ASP A 346 -11.31 2.64 -19.58
C ASP A 346 -10.87 4.12 -19.62
N GLN A 347 -10.72 4.77 -18.47
CA GLN A 347 -10.23 6.16 -18.38
C GLN A 347 -8.82 6.32 -18.95
N PHE A 348 -7.98 5.29 -18.81
CA PHE A 348 -6.61 5.26 -19.34
C PHE A 348 -6.51 4.51 -20.68
N ASP A 349 -7.61 4.35 -21.42
CA ASP A 349 -7.64 3.71 -22.75
C ASP A 349 -7.03 2.30 -22.77
N GLY A 350 -7.22 1.53 -21.69
CA GLY A 350 -6.64 0.20 -21.53
C GLY A 350 -5.18 0.16 -21.04
N ASP A 351 -4.57 1.31 -20.75
CA ASP A 351 -3.21 1.36 -20.19
C ASP A 351 -3.21 0.94 -18.70
N PHE A 352 -2.92 -0.34 -18.47
CA PHE A 352 -2.86 -0.93 -17.13
C PHE A 352 -1.73 -0.35 -16.26
N VAL A 353 -0.68 0.24 -16.87
CA VAL A 353 0.43 0.85 -16.13
C VAL A 353 -0.04 2.17 -15.54
N GLN A 354 -0.67 3.03 -16.36
CA GLN A 354 -1.25 4.30 -15.90
C GLN A 354 -2.43 4.07 -14.95
N ALA A 355 -3.25 3.04 -15.21
CA ALA A 355 -4.32 2.64 -14.31
C ALA A 355 -3.81 2.07 -12.97
N GLY A 356 -2.52 1.72 -12.86
CA GLY A 356 -1.93 1.12 -11.65
C GLY A 356 -2.53 -0.24 -11.27
N MET A 357 -3.27 -0.87 -12.18
CA MET A 357 -4.17 -1.98 -11.87
C MET A 357 -3.39 -3.25 -11.51
N VAL A 358 -2.54 -3.73 -12.41
CA VAL A 358 -1.72 -4.95 -12.18
C VAL A 358 -0.86 -4.78 -10.92
N LYS A 359 -0.31 -3.57 -10.72
CA LYS A 359 0.45 -3.22 -9.51
C LYS A 359 -0.39 -3.41 -8.25
N ALA A 360 -1.64 -2.95 -8.24
CA ALA A 360 -2.53 -3.10 -7.10
C ALA A 360 -2.85 -4.57 -6.80
N PHE A 361 -3.09 -5.41 -7.81
CA PHE A 361 -3.39 -6.84 -7.62
C PHE A 361 -2.17 -7.61 -7.12
N VAL A 362 -1.01 -7.48 -7.79
CA VAL A 362 0.24 -8.19 -7.46
C VAL A 362 0.76 -7.83 -6.05
N ASN A 363 0.55 -6.58 -5.62
CA ASN A 363 1.00 -6.11 -4.31
C ASN A 363 -0.09 -6.17 -3.24
N SER A 364 -1.27 -6.72 -3.54
CA SER A 364 -2.36 -6.79 -2.59
C SER A 364 -2.05 -7.78 -1.45
N PRO A 365 -2.50 -7.49 -0.21
CA PRO A 365 -2.44 -8.46 0.88
C PRO A 365 -3.18 -9.76 0.55
N GLU A 366 -4.24 -9.67 -0.24
CA GLU A 366 -5.01 -10.83 -0.69
C GLU A 366 -4.16 -11.75 -1.59
N TYR A 367 -3.47 -11.21 -2.60
CA TYR A 367 -2.54 -11.99 -3.42
C TYR A 367 -1.42 -12.59 -2.58
N ALA A 368 -0.82 -11.80 -1.68
CA ALA A 368 0.26 -12.23 -0.80
C ALA A 368 -0.16 -13.41 0.11
N SER A 369 -1.39 -13.39 0.64
CA SER A 369 -1.93 -14.42 1.52
C SER A 369 -2.06 -15.81 0.87
N ARG A 370 -1.96 -15.90 -0.46
CA ARG A 370 -1.99 -17.17 -1.20
C ARG A 370 -0.71 -17.99 -1.03
N PHE A 371 0.33 -17.42 -0.44
CA PHE A 371 1.66 -18.01 -0.36
C PHE A 371 2.09 -18.22 1.09
N THR A 372 2.85 -19.28 1.35
CA THR A 372 3.34 -19.60 2.69
C THR A 372 4.22 -18.46 3.22
N GLN A 373 3.76 -17.82 4.28
CA GLN A 373 4.53 -16.86 5.05
C GLN A 373 5.48 -17.62 5.98
N GLN A 374 6.79 -17.45 5.78
CA GLN A 374 7.75 -17.87 6.80
C GLN A 374 7.83 -16.76 7.84
N SER A 375 7.26 -17.00 9.02
CA SER A 375 7.51 -16.14 10.17
C SER A 375 9.01 -16.14 10.48
N LEU A 376 9.63 -14.97 10.43
CA LEU A 376 11.03 -14.75 10.84
C LEU A 376 11.14 -14.26 12.29
N GLY A 377 10.02 -14.18 13.01
CA GLY A 377 9.97 -13.74 14.40
C GLY A 377 9.68 -12.25 14.51
N ALA A 378 10.37 -11.56 15.42
CA ALA A 378 10.18 -10.14 15.65
C ALA A 378 11.50 -9.39 15.85
N ALA A 379 11.55 -8.16 15.34
CA ALA A 379 12.63 -7.22 15.62
C ALA A 379 12.13 -6.09 16.53
N THR A 380 12.92 -5.77 17.55
CA THR A 380 12.55 -4.76 18.54
C THR A 380 13.47 -3.56 18.50
N PHE A 381 12.91 -2.37 18.54
CA PHE A 381 13.62 -1.10 18.64
C PHE A 381 13.23 -0.41 19.94
N SER A 382 14.14 0.36 20.51
CA SER A 382 13.89 1.18 21.69
C SER A 382 13.94 2.65 21.30
N VAL A 383 12.95 3.42 21.73
CA VAL A 383 12.94 4.88 21.57
C VAL A 383 12.69 5.53 22.91
N LEU A 384 13.52 6.54 23.22
CA LEU A 384 13.36 7.36 24.42
C LEU A 384 12.32 8.45 24.12
N LEU A 385 11.29 8.52 24.95
CA LEU A 385 10.34 9.63 24.90
C LEU A 385 11.01 10.91 25.40
N GLY A 386 10.66 12.03 24.79
CA GLY A 386 11.26 13.34 25.06
C GLY A 386 11.36 13.65 26.55
N THR A 387 12.43 14.34 26.92
CA THR A 387 12.66 14.80 28.28
C THR A 387 12.03 16.18 28.49
N PRO A 388 11.87 16.63 29.75
CA PRO A 388 11.24 17.92 30.02
C PRO A 388 11.94 19.16 29.41
N GLU A 389 13.21 19.01 29.02
CA GLU A 389 14.00 20.06 28.39
C GLU A 389 13.80 20.04 26.87
N GLY A 390 12.93 20.91 26.36
CA GLY A 390 12.77 21.12 24.91
C GLY A 390 11.57 20.39 24.28
N ALA A 391 10.67 19.84 25.07
CA ALA A 391 9.42 19.27 24.59
C ALA A 391 8.51 20.27 23.89
N CYS A 392 7.82 19.79 22.86
CA CYS A 392 6.98 20.62 22.01
C CYS A 392 5.47 20.53 22.37
N ASN A 393 5.09 19.61 23.25
CA ASN A 393 3.73 19.46 23.78
C ASN A 393 3.67 19.72 25.30
N THR A 394 2.46 19.95 25.84
CA THR A 394 2.28 20.25 27.28
C THR A 394 2.62 19.08 28.19
N SER A 395 2.71 17.85 27.67
CA SER A 395 3.06 16.66 28.45
C SER A 395 4.52 16.73 28.92
N CYS A 396 5.42 17.27 28.10
CA CYS A 396 6.84 17.36 28.44
C CYS A 396 7.39 18.80 28.50
N ALA A 397 6.65 19.87 28.18
CA ALA A 397 7.22 21.22 28.17
C ALA A 397 7.39 21.85 29.58
N LEU A 398 8.39 22.74 29.72
CA LEU A 398 8.61 23.57 30.91
C LEU A 398 8.36 25.06 30.60
N PRO A 399 7.96 25.89 31.58
CA PRO A 399 7.89 27.34 31.40
C PRO A 399 9.28 27.96 31.12
N GLN A 400 9.33 29.00 30.28
CA GLN A 400 10.56 29.70 29.92
C GLN A 400 10.47 31.18 30.29
N LEU A 401 10.94 31.54 31.49
CA LEU A 401 10.89 32.92 31.98
C LEU A 401 12.13 33.72 31.58
N VAL A 402 11.93 34.79 30.82
CA VAL A 402 12.99 35.67 30.32
C VAL A 402 12.87 37.05 30.96
N ILE A 403 13.99 37.52 31.52
CA ILE A 403 14.11 38.90 32.02
C ILE A 403 14.58 39.80 30.88
N SER A 404 13.79 40.81 30.54
CA SER A 404 14.05 41.76 29.46
C SER A 404 13.76 43.21 29.88
N ASN A 405 14.03 44.17 28.99
CA ASN A 405 13.72 45.60 29.20
C ASN A 405 14.28 46.19 30.50
N VAL A 406 15.51 45.82 30.87
CA VAL A 406 16.13 46.31 32.09
C VAL A 406 16.55 47.78 31.93
N VAL A 407 15.94 48.67 32.70
CA VAL A 407 16.19 50.11 32.73
C VAL A 407 16.58 50.53 34.14
N LEU A 408 17.64 51.33 34.26
CA LEU A 408 18.08 51.91 35.52
C LEU A 408 17.75 53.40 35.57
N THR A 409 17.19 53.87 36.68
CA THR A 409 16.86 55.28 36.88
C THR A 409 17.33 55.73 38.25
N ARG A 410 18.07 56.85 38.30
CA ARG A 410 18.50 57.46 39.55
C ARG A 410 17.34 58.28 40.15
N GLN A 411 17.07 58.06 41.43
CA GLN A 411 16.07 58.80 42.22
C GLN A 411 16.70 59.21 43.56
N GLY A 412 17.23 60.44 43.62
CA GLY A 412 18.05 60.90 44.75
C GLY A 412 19.27 60.01 44.95
N ASP A 413 19.43 59.49 46.16
CA ASP A 413 20.52 58.57 46.53
C ASP A 413 20.24 57.10 46.18
N THR A 414 19.12 56.81 45.52
CA THR A 414 18.75 55.44 45.13
C THR A 414 18.83 55.22 43.62
N VAL A 415 19.01 53.97 43.20
CA VAL A 415 18.85 53.54 41.81
C VAL A 415 17.75 52.50 41.74
N VAL A 416 16.74 52.74 40.91
CA VAL A 416 15.65 51.80 40.64
C VAL A 416 15.96 51.04 39.37
N ALA A 417 15.94 49.71 39.43
CA ALA A 417 16.01 48.84 38.26
C ALA A 417 14.62 48.30 37.92
N SER A 418 14.06 48.72 36.79
CA SER A 418 12.77 48.24 36.27
C SER A 418 13.01 47.26 35.13
N PHE A 419 12.26 46.16 35.09
CA PHE A 419 12.40 45.11 34.06
C PHE A 419 11.12 44.31 33.88
N LYS A 420 11.05 43.60 32.75
CA LYS A 420 9.94 42.70 32.39
C LYS A 420 10.39 41.24 32.59
N VAL A 421 9.57 40.44 33.28
CA VAL A 421 9.67 38.98 33.30
C VAL A 421 8.56 38.43 32.42
N GLU A 422 8.91 37.75 31.33
CA GLU A 422 7.97 37.23 30.34
C GLU A 422 8.09 35.71 30.24
N ASN A 423 6.95 35.01 30.23
CA ASN A 423 6.94 33.59 29.90
C ASN A 423 6.91 33.43 28.38
N GLN A 424 8.06 33.14 27.80
CA GLN A 424 8.22 32.87 26.37
C GLN A 424 8.02 31.39 26.02
N GLY A 425 7.76 30.54 27.03
CA GLY A 425 7.51 29.11 26.84
C GLY A 425 6.04 28.79 26.55
N VAL A 426 5.75 27.51 26.29
CA VAL A 426 4.40 27.01 25.95
C VAL A 426 3.63 26.45 27.16
N VAL A 427 4.22 26.46 28.35
CA VAL A 427 3.60 26.00 29.60
C VAL A 427 3.50 27.15 30.60
N THR A 428 2.36 27.22 31.30
CA THR A 428 2.10 28.21 32.35
C THR A 428 3.08 28.06 33.51
N ALA A 429 3.73 29.16 33.90
CA ALA A 429 4.52 29.25 35.12
C ALA A 429 3.61 29.69 36.28
N ASN A 430 3.47 28.87 37.31
CA ASN A 430 2.78 29.21 38.56
C ASN A 430 3.81 29.65 39.61
N ASP A 431 3.36 30.40 40.61
CA ASP A 431 4.15 30.84 41.77
C ASP A 431 5.46 31.57 41.39
N VAL A 432 5.44 32.31 40.28
CA VAL A 432 6.62 33.04 39.79
C VAL A 432 7.03 34.07 40.83
N THR A 433 8.28 33.97 41.31
CA THR A 433 8.78 34.80 42.40
C THR A 433 10.19 35.28 42.10
N LEU A 434 10.44 36.59 42.14
CA LEU A 434 11.79 37.15 42.12
C LEU A 434 12.42 37.04 43.51
N THR A 435 13.57 36.39 43.62
CA THR A 435 14.22 36.06 44.90
C THR A 435 15.57 36.72 45.09
N GLU A 436 16.23 37.15 44.01
CA GLU A 436 17.53 37.83 44.08
C GLU A 436 17.57 39.04 43.15
N ALA A 437 18.10 40.15 43.67
CA ALA A 437 18.55 41.29 42.88
C ALA A 437 19.79 41.92 43.51
N THR A 438 20.94 41.86 42.84
CA THR A 438 22.22 42.36 43.39
C THR A 438 23.03 43.17 42.38
N LEU A 439 23.74 44.20 42.87
CA LEU A 439 24.79 44.91 42.14
C LEU A 439 26.15 44.53 42.72
N SER A 440 27.14 44.20 41.88
CA SER A 440 28.46 43.72 42.32
C SER A 440 29.44 44.83 42.76
N GLN A 441 30.26 44.60 43.79
CA GLN A 441 31.45 45.41 44.17
C GLN A 441 31.19 46.90 44.58
N PRO A 442 30.95 47.18 45.88
CA PRO A 442 30.53 46.24 46.92
C PRO A 442 29.15 45.67 46.57
N THR A 443 28.81 44.50 47.12
CA THR A 443 27.50 43.90 46.86
C THR A 443 26.40 44.75 47.50
N VAL A 444 25.49 45.27 46.67
CA VAL A 444 24.29 45.99 47.12
C VAL A 444 23.06 45.19 46.74
N ASN A 445 22.22 44.88 47.74
CA ASN A 445 20.99 44.12 47.54
C ASN A 445 19.84 45.08 47.21
N GLY A 446 19.05 44.74 46.19
CA GLY A 446 17.83 45.46 45.84
C GLY A 446 16.67 45.07 46.75
N GLN A 447 15.74 45.99 46.99
CA GLN A 447 14.52 45.77 47.78
C GLN A 447 13.28 46.32 47.06
N PRO A 448 12.07 45.77 47.31
CA PRO A 448 11.77 44.65 48.20
C PRO A 448 12.07 43.28 47.56
N LEU A 449 12.44 42.27 48.37
CA LEU A 449 12.55 40.86 47.98
C LEU A 449 12.08 39.93 49.13
N PRO A 450 11.51 38.75 48.85
CA PRO A 450 11.11 38.25 47.54
C PRO A 450 9.87 39.00 47.00
N GLN A 451 9.69 39.01 45.67
CA GLN A 451 8.50 39.58 45.03
C GLN A 451 7.73 38.51 44.27
N THR A 452 6.46 38.33 44.61
CA THR A 452 5.57 37.40 43.90
C THR A 452 5.01 38.08 42.65
N LEU A 453 5.24 37.47 41.49
CA LEU A 453 4.77 37.89 40.17
C LEU A 453 3.54 37.08 39.70
N GLY A 454 3.14 36.06 40.46
CA GLY A 454 1.91 35.30 40.25
C GLY A 454 2.06 34.21 39.19
N THR A 455 0.98 33.98 38.43
CA THR A 455 0.93 32.97 37.37
C THR A 455 1.10 33.63 36.00
N LEU A 456 2.06 33.17 35.20
CA LEU A 456 2.34 33.66 33.85
C LEU A 456 2.04 32.56 32.83
N ALA A 457 0.92 32.68 32.11
CA ALA A 457 0.61 31.84 30.95
C ALA A 457 1.58 32.11 29.77
N PRO A 458 1.63 31.25 28.74
CA PRO A 458 2.42 31.50 27.53
C PRO A 458 2.17 32.91 26.95
N GLY A 459 3.24 33.67 26.72
CA GLY A 459 3.21 35.04 26.22
C GLY A 459 2.81 36.11 27.25
N GLN A 460 2.44 35.74 28.49
CA GLN A 460 2.18 36.71 29.55
C GLN A 460 3.47 37.25 30.15
N SER A 461 3.40 38.47 30.68
CA SER A 461 4.53 39.12 31.33
C SER A 461 4.13 39.90 32.56
N ALA A 462 5.04 39.99 33.53
CA ALA A 462 4.96 40.88 34.68
C ALA A 462 6.08 41.92 34.61
N ASN A 463 5.73 43.20 34.74
CA ASN A 463 6.71 44.27 34.94
C ASN A 463 6.94 44.43 36.45
N THR A 464 8.20 44.52 36.85
CA THR A 464 8.55 44.78 38.25
C THR A 464 9.80 45.65 38.38
N SER A 465 10.08 46.10 39.59
CA SER A 465 11.28 46.87 39.90
C SER A 465 11.86 46.54 41.28
N VAL A 466 13.15 46.82 41.43
CA VAL A 466 13.88 46.74 42.70
C VAL A 466 14.68 48.02 42.90
N THR A 467 14.78 48.46 44.15
CA THR A 467 15.48 49.70 44.53
C THR A 467 16.77 49.37 45.25
N PHE A 468 17.88 49.96 44.81
CA PHE A 468 19.18 49.89 45.44
C PHE A 468 19.47 51.20 46.18
N ALA A 469 19.67 51.14 47.49
CA ALA A 469 20.04 52.29 48.30
C ALA A 469 21.55 52.60 48.17
N SER A 470 21.87 53.82 47.78
CA SER A 470 23.25 54.37 47.72
C SER A 470 24.29 53.49 47.00
N PRO A 471 24.02 52.98 45.78
CA PRO A 471 24.93 52.03 45.11
C PRO A 471 26.22 52.67 44.55
N GLY A 472 26.38 54.00 44.68
CA GLY A 472 27.49 54.77 44.12
C GLY A 472 27.35 55.04 42.62
N THR A 473 28.47 55.16 41.91
CA THR A 473 28.55 55.43 40.48
C THR A 473 29.44 54.41 39.75
N GLY A 474 29.34 54.38 38.43
CA GLY A 474 30.20 53.58 37.56
C GLY A 474 29.57 52.27 37.10
N VAL A 475 30.40 51.42 36.51
CA VAL A 475 29.95 50.17 35.89
C VAL A 475 29.87 49.05 36.94
N ARG A 476 28.80 48.26 36.90
CA ARG A 476 28.47 47.20 37.84
C ARG A 476 27.91 45.98 37.09
N VAL A 477 27.86 44.82 37.73
CA VAL A 477 27.08 43.68 37.25
C VAL A 477 25.79 43.61 38.05
N LEU A 478 24.65 43.72 37.36
CA LEU A 478 23.33 43.47 37.91
C LEU A 478 22.99 41.99 37.72
N ARG A 479 22.66 41.31 38.83
CA ARG A 479 22.15 39.94 38.83
C ARG A 479 20.71 39.96 39.29
N LEU A 480 19.83 39.30 38.54
CA LEU A 480 18.42 39.11 38.85
C LEU A 480 18.13 37.61 38.80
N ARG A 481 17.52 37.03 39.83
CA ARG A 481 17.10 35.62 39.86
C ARG A 481 15.74 35.45 40.51
N GLY A 482 15.05 34.38 40.14
CA GLY A 482 13.77 33.99 40.72
C GLY A 482 13.46 32.51 40.56
N THR A 483 12.31 32.10 41.08
CA THR A 483 11.80 30.72 41.08
C THR A 483 10.37 30.64 40.56
N PHE A 484 9.92 29.44 40.19
CA PHE A 484 8.55 29.13 39.77
C PHE A 484 8.22 27.63 39.98
N ASN A 485 6.94 27.25 39.98
CA ASN A 485 6.44 25.86 40.04
C ASN A 485 7.10 24.99 41.14
N GLY A 486 7.40 25.55 42.32
CA GLY A 486 7.94 24.78 43.45
C GLY A 486 9.38 24.26 43.29
N GLY A 487 10.15 24.71 42.29
CA GLY A 487 11.55 24.30 42.12
C GLY A 487 12.27 24.78 40.85
N GLY A 488 11.54 25.27 39.84
CA GLY A 488 12.13 25.90 38.66
C GLY A 488 12.81 27.22 39.00
N SER A 489 13.81 27.64 38.21
CA SER A 489 14.52 28.91 38.40
C SER A 489 14.73 29.67 37.10
N PHE A 490 14.79 30.99 37.20
CA PHE A 490 15.09 31.88 36.08
C PHE A 490 16.03 32.99 36.53
N GLY A 491 16.74 33.62 35.60
CA GLY A 491 17.59 34.75 35.94
C GLY A 491 18.33 35.35 34.77
N ARG A 492 18.94 36.51 35.03
CA ARG A 492 19.76 37.26 34.09
C ARG A 492 20.87 37.97 34.84
N SER A 493 22.08 37.91 34.30
CA SER A 493 23.21 38.71 34.76
C SER A 493 23.69 39.60 33.62
N GLN A 494 23.88 40.89 33.87
CA GLN A 494 24.35 41.82 32.84
C GLN A 494 25.20 42.95 33.43
N ARG A 495 26.16 43.43 32.63
CA ARG A 495 26.95 44.62 32.94
C ARG A 495 26.09 45.86 32.69
N VAL A 496 26.03 46.75 33.68
CA VAL A 496 25.22 47.97 33.66
C VAL A 496 26.06 49.16 34.09
N THR A 497 25.82 50.34 33.52
CA THR A 497 26.36 51.60 34.03
C THR A 497 25.31 52.23 34.91
N LEU A 498 25.65 52.51 36.18
CA LEU A 498 24.72 53.20 37.07
C LEU A 498 24.51 54.64 36.57
N PRO A 499 23.24 55.06 36.38
CA PRO A 499 22.89 56.41 35.92
C PRO A 499 23.28 57.47 36.94
#